data_AF-A0A7K0VS77-F1
#
_entry.id   AF-A0A7K0VS77-F1
#
_cell.length_a   1.000
_cell.length_b   1.000
_cell.length_c   1.000
_cell.angle_alpha   90.00
_cell.angle_beta   90.00
_cell.angle_gamma   90.00
#
_symmetry.space_group_name_H-M   'P 1'
#
loop_
_entity.id
_entity.type
_entity.pdbx_description
1 polymer ?
#
loop_
_entity_poly.entity_id
_entity_poly.type
_entity_poly.pdbx_seq_one_letter_code
_entity_poly.pdbx_strand_id
1 'polypeptide(L)'
;MADKLIRRHPHVFGDVKVSSSDEVLENWEALKALEKGRTSAVDGVPLAQPALTLVSKLLYRAEKNKINLSLPTSIQKPAQATQQSVGEVLLATIAWAQENGVDPEGALRDAARGLMADIAQIESAVR
;
A
#
# COMPACT_ATOMS: atom_id res chain seq x y z
N MET A 1 -6.02 12.73 24.85
CA MET A 1 -5.18 11.72 24.17
C MET A 1 -5.24 10.35 24.82
N ALA A 2 -5.16 10.25 26.16
CA ALA A 2 -5.19 8.98 26.90
C ALA A 2 -6.44 8.12 26.61
N ASP A 3 -7.65 8.71 26.67
CA ASP A 3 -8.91 7.96 26.49
C ASP A 3 -9.03 7.26 25.13
N LYS A 4 -8.46 7.87 24.08
CA LYS A 4 -8.44 7.31 22.73
C LYS A 4 -7.47 6.13 22.60
N LEU A 5 -6.35 6.17 23.32
CA LEU A 5 -5.41 5.05 23.35
C LEU A 5 -5.99 3.88 24.14
N ILE A 6 -6.66 4.16 25.27
CA ILE A 6 -7.34 3.16 26.10
C ILE A 6 -8.46 2.47 25.30
N ARG A 7 -9.35 3.24 24.64
CA ARG A 7 -10.44 2.68 23.83
C ARG A 7 -9.98 1.81 22.65
N ARG A 8 -8.79 2.07 22.09
CA ARG A 8 -8.28 1.37 20.90
C ARG A 8 -7.35 0.21 21.20
N HIS A 9 -6.91 0.06 22.44
CA HIS A 9 -6.08 -1.05 22.88
C HIS A 9 -6.74 -1.79 24.06
N PRO A 10 -7.95 -2.35 23.86
CA PRO A 10 -8.63 -3.12 24.90
C PRO A 10 -7.87 -4.40 25.27
N HIS A 11 -6.86 -4.78 24.49
CA HIS A 11 -5.92 -5.87 24.81
C HIS A 11 -4.76 -5.46 25.72
N VAL A 12 -4.46 -4.16 25.83
CA VAL A 12 -3.45 -3.62 26.77
C VAL A 12 -4.12 -3.11 28.04
N PHE A 13 -5.30 -2.50 27.91
CA PHE A 13 -5.97 -1.77 29.00
C PHE A 13 -7.32 -2.38 29.43
N GLY A 14 -7.72 -3.52 28.87
CA GLY A 14 -8.97 -4.22 29.18
C GLY A 14 -8.80 -5.74 29.11
N ASP A 15 -9.90 -6.47 28.95
CA ASP A 15 -9.93 -7.93 29.06
C ASP A 15 -9.88 -8.69 27.71
N VAL A 16 -9.73 -7.98 26.59
CA VAL A 16 -9.70 -8.62 25.27
C VAL A 16 -8.37 -9.36 25.09
N LYS A 17 -8.41 -10.70 25.07
CA LYS A 17 -7.26 -11.50 24.69
C LYS A 17 -7.16 -11.58 23.17
N VAL A 18 -5.95 -11.33 22.68
CA VAL A 18 -5.55 -11.43 21.28
C VAL A 18 -4.32 -12.31 21.20
N SER A 19 -4.24 -13.07 20.12
CA SER A 19 -3.32 -14.19 19.94
C SER A 19 -2.15 -13.81 19.03
N SER A 20 -2.25 -12.69 18.29
CA SER A 20 -1.24 -12.22 17.36
C SER A 20 -1.24 -10.69 17.20
N SER A 21 -0.13 -10.15 16.66
CA SER A 21 -0.03 -8.73 16.27
C SER A 21 -1.02 -8.33 15.18
N ASP A 22 -1.39 -9.27 14.31
CA ASP A 22 -2.35 -9.01 13.24
C ASP A 22 -3.76 -8.84 13.81
N GLU A 23 -4.13 -9.67 14.80
CA GLU A 23 -5.40 -9.58 15.52
C GLU A 23 -5.50 -8.26 16.32
N VAL A 24 -4.38 -7.80 16.90
CA VAL A 24 -4.28 -6.47 17.51
C VAL A 24 -4.57 -5.36 16.48
N LEU A 25 -3.96 -5.44 15.30
CA LEU A 25 -4.09 -4.44 14.25
C LEU A 25 -5.51 -4.40 13.66
N GLU A 26 -6.14 -5.56 13.50
CA GLU A 26 -7.54 -5.67 13.07
C GLU A 26 -8.51 -5.03 14.07
N ASN A 27 -8.41 -5.39 15.34
CA ASN A 27 -9.23 -4.81 16.40
C ASN A 27 -9.06 -3.28 16.49
N TRP A 28 -7.81 -2.81 16.40
CA TRP A 28 -7.51 -1.38 16.41
C TRP A 28 -8.12 -0.61 15.24
N GLU A 29 -8.08 -1.17 14.02
CA GLU A 29 -8.73 -0.56 12.85
C GLU A 29 -10.26 -0.62 12.91
N ALA A 30 -10.85 -1.70 13.44
CA ALA A 30 -12.30 -1.83 13.61
C ALA A 30 -12.85 -0.77 14.58
N LEU A 31 -12.20 -0.62 15.75
CA LEU A 31 -12.53 0.43 16.73
C LEU A 31 -12.36 1.83 16.14
N LYS A 32 -11.32 2.03 15.31
CA LYS A 32 -11.11 3.27 14.56
C LYS A 32 -12.21 3.57 13.55
N ALA A 33 -12.72 2.55 12.86
CA ALA A 33 -13.77 2.72 11.86
C ALA A 33 -15.08 3.14 12.52
N LEU A 34 -15.46 2.45 13.61
CA LEU A 34 -16.63 2.76 14.44
C LEU A 34 -16.57 4.20 15.00
N GLU A 35 -15.43 4.59 15.58
CA GLU A 35 -15.25 5.93 16.15
C GLU A 35 -15.31 7.07 15.11
N LYS A 36 -14.95 6.78 13.86
CA LYS A 36 -14.88 7.80 12.79
C LYS A 36 -16.12 7.82 11.90
N GLY A 37 -17.13 6.97 12.15
CA GLY A 37 -18.33 6.88 11.32
C GLY A 37 -18.02 6.57 9.86
N ARG A 38 -16.97 5.79 9.58
CA ARG A 38 -16.58 5.45 8.20
C ARG A 38 -17.65 4.54 7.58
N THR A 39 -18.10 4.89 6.39
CA THR A 39 -19.08 4.11 5.61
C THR A 39 -18.45 3.44 4.40
N SER A 40 -17.25 3.90 4.00
CA SER A 40 -16.49 3.34 2.88
C SER A 40 -15.11 2.86 3.31
N ALA A 41 -14.63 1.79 2.65
CA ALA A 41 -13.27 1.29 2.82
C ALA A 41 -12.21 2.35 2.53
N VAL A 42 -12.49 3.33 1.66
CA VAL A 42 -11.53 4.38 1.32
C VAL A 42 -11.59 5.60 2.26
N ASP A 43 -12.49 5.62 3.25
CA ASP A 43 -12.66 6.79 4.11
C ASP A 43 -11.41 7.10 4.95
N GLY A 44 -10.97 8.35 4.85
CA GLY A 44 -9.78 8.85 5.54
C GLY A 44 -8.47 8.24 5.03
N VAL A 45 -8.42 7.83 3.76
CA VAL A 45 -7.15 7.67 3.03
C VAL A 45 -6.64 9.08 2.64
N PRO A 46 -5.46 9.50 3.12
CA PRO A 46 -4.94 10.83 2.79
C PRO A 46 -4.42 10.85 1.35
N LEU A 47 -4.95 11.77 0.53
CA LEU A 47 -4.59 11.89 -0.89
C LEU A 47 -3.23 12.59 -1.12
N ALA A 48 -2.71 13.31 -0.12
CA ALA A 48 -1.42 13.99 -0.20
C ALA A 48 -0.20 13.05 -0.02
N GLN A 49 -0.42 11.74 0.04
CA GLN A 49 0.66 10.75 0.13
C GLN A 49 1.27 10.47 -1.25
N PRO A 50 2.53 10.00 -1.32
CA PRO A 50 3.11 9.54 -2.58
C PRO A 50 2.24 8.48 -3.26
N ALA A 51 2.24 8.49 -4.59
CA ALA A 51 1.32 7.66 -5.40
C ALA A 51 1.44 6.16 -5.10
N LEU A 52 2.67 5.62 -4.96
CA LEU A 52 2.89 4.21 -4.62
C LEU A 52 2.25 3.85 -3.28
N THR A 53 2.52 4.65 -2.23
CA THR A 53 1.93 4.45 -0.90
C THR A 53 0.41 4.55 -0.93
N LEU A 54 -0.14 5.50 -1.69
CA LEU A 54 -1.58 5.66 -1.86
C LEU A 54 -2.20 4.41 -2.47
N VAL A 55 -1.65 3.90 -3.58
CA VAL A 55 -2.16 2.72 -4.28
C VAL A 55 -2.06 1.48 -3.41
N SER A 56 -0.90 1.17 -2.82
CA SER A 56 -0.74 0.01 -1.94
C SER A 56 -1.73 0.03 -0.77
N LYS A 57 -2.02 1.21 -0.21
CA LYS A 57 -3.00 1.36 0.86
C LYS A 57 -4.43 1.12 0.38
N LEU A 58 -4.79 1.58 -0.81
CA LEU A 58 -6.11 1.33 -1.39
C LEU A 58 -6.32 -0.16 -1.67
N LEU A 59 -5.32 -0.83 -2.24
CA LEU A 59 -5.33 -2.27 -2.49
C LEU A 59 -5.45 -3.06 -1.18
N TYR A 60 -4.62 -2.77 -0.18
CA TYR A 60 -4.72 -3.38 1.15
C TYR A 60 -6.11 -3.21 1.78
N ARG A 61 -6.71 -2.01 1.66
CA ARG A 61 -8.05 -1.77 2.20
C ARG A 61 -9.13 -2.50 1.42
N ALA A 62 -9.02 -2.61 0.11
CA ALA A 62 -9.96 -3.38 -0.69
C ALA A 62 -9.92 -4.86 -0.31
N GLU A 63 -8.74 -5.45 -0.25
CA GLU A 63 -8.52 -6.84 0.18
C GLU A 63 -9.08 -7.09 1.59
N LYS A 64 -8.71 -6.24 2.56
CA LYS A 64 -9.16 -6.35 3.95
C LYS A 64 -10.67 -6.25 4.10
N ASN A 65 -11.33 -5.42 3.29
CA ASN A 65 -12.79 -5.28 3.31
C ASN A 65 -13.50 -6.27 2.36
N LYS A 66 -12.76 -7.26 1.81
CA LYS A 66 -13.27 -8.27 0.87
C LYS A 66 -13.97 -7.65 -0.35
N ILE A 67 -13.50 -6.48 -0.78
CA ILE A 67 -13.99 -5.81 -1.98
C ILE A 67 -13.31 -6.49 -3.16
N ASN A 68 -14.11 -7.16 -4.00
CA ASN A 68 -13.62 -7.78 -5.22
C ASN A 68 -13.30 -6.71 -6.26
N LEU A 69 -12.02 -6.39 -6.42
CA LEU A 69 -11.53 -5.48 -7.45
C LEU A 69 -11.14 -6.28 -8.69
N SER A 70 -11.65 -5.86 -9.85
CA SER A 70 -11.13 -6.32 -11.14
C SER A 70 -9.85 -5.54 -11.43
N LEU A 71 -8.72 -6.06 -10.95
CA LEU A 71 -7.41 -5.47 -11.21
C LEU A 71 -6.85 -6.03 -12.53
N PRO A 72 -6.11 -5.21 -13.31
CA PRO A 72 -5.41 -5.71 -14.47
C PRO A 72 -4.32 -6.71 -14.03
N THR A 73 -4.55 -7.98 -14.32
CA THR A 73 -3.62 -9.09 -14.01
C THR A 73 -2.50 -9.24 -15.03
N SER A 74 -2.63 -8.59 -16.20
CA SER A 74 -1.64 -8.61 -17.26
C SER A 74 -0.99 -7.24 -17.40
N ILE A 75 0.33 -7.20 -17.21
CA ILE A 75 1.13 -6.01 -17.44
C ILE A 75 1.39 -5.89 -18.95
N GLN A 76 0.43 -5.33 -19.67
CA GLN A 76 0.58 -5.08 -21.10
C GLN A 76 0.95 -3.63 -21.33
N LYS A 77 2.07 -3.39 -22.01
CA LYS A 77 2.46 -2.05 -22.44
C LYS A 77 1.77 -1.74 -23.78
N PRO A 78 0.80 -0.81 -23.85
CA PRO A 78 0.17 -0.46 -25.12
C PRO A 78 1.15 0.24 -26.05
N ALA A 79 0.87 0.20 -27.35
CA ALA A 79 1.71 0.84 -28.37
C ALA A 79 1.87 2.36 -28.14
N GLN A 80 0.83 3.02 -27.64
CA GLN A 80 0.84 4.44 -27.30
C GLN A 80 0.87 4.64 -25.78
N ALA A 81 1.84 5.44 -25.32
CA ALA A 81 1.91 5.89 -23.94
C ALA A 81 1.00 7.12 -23.76
N THR A 82 -0.10 6.95 -23.04
CA THR A 82 -0.98 8.01 -22.57
C THR A 82 -0.95 8.04 -21.05
N GLN A 83 -1.37 9.14 -20.43
CA GLN A 83 -1.41 9.24 -18.97
C GLN A 83 -2.25 8.12 -18.35
N GLN A 84 -3.36 7.75 -18.99
CA GLN A 84 -4.21 6.64 -18.57
C GLN A 84 -3.50 5.29 -18.71
N SER A 85 -2.92 4.99 -19.88
CA SER A 85 -2.30 3.68 -20.11
C SER A 85 -1.08 3.43 -19.22
N VAL A 86 -0.30 4.48 -18.97
CA VAL A 86 0.81 4.40 -18.00
C VAL A 86 0.29 4.15 -16.58
N GLY A 87 -0.80 4.83 -16.19
CA GLY A 87 -1.44 4.63 -14.89
C GLY A 87 -1.93 3.19 -14.68
N GLU A 88 -2.57 2.60 -15.70
CA GLU A 88 -3.05 1.22 -15.66
C GLU A 88 -1.91 0.21 -15.53
N VAL A 89 -0.81 0.39 -16.29
CA VAL A 89 0.38 -0.46 -16.20
C VAL A 89 1.04 -0.37 -14.82
N LEU A 90 1.16 0.85 -14.26
CA LEU A 90 1.71 1.04 -12.92
C LEU A 90 0.83 0.37 -11.86
N LEU A 91 -0.49 0.53 -11.96
CA LEU A 91 -1.44 -0.11 -11.05
C LEU A 91 -1.34 -1.64 -11.12
N ALA A 92 -1.29 -2.21 -12.33
CA ALA A 92 -1.10 -3.65 -12.55
C ALA A 92 0.20 -4.15 -11.91
N THR A 93 1.29 -3.39 -12.07
CA THR A 93 2.61 -3.74 -11.53
C THR A 93 2.61 -3.74 -10.00
N ILE A 94 1.98 -2.74 -9.38
CA ILE A 94 1.87 -2.64 -7.92
C ILE A 94 0.98 -3.75 -7.37
N ALA A 95 -0.14 -4.05 -8.03
CA ALA A 95 -1.02 -5.15 -7.65
C ALA A 95 -0.28 -6.49 -7.70
N TRP A 96 0.43 -6.76 -8.79
CA TRP A 96 1.27 -7.95 -8.94
C TRP A 96 2.32 -8.07 -7.83
N ALA A 97 3.00 -6.98 -7.48
CA ALA A 97 3.97 -6.99 -6.37
C ALA A 97 3.29 -7.37 -5.04
N GLN A 98 2.14 -6.77 -4.73
CA GLN A 98 1.40 -7.04 -3.49
C GLN A 98 0.89 -8.49 -3.41
N GLU A 99 0.37 -9.04 -4.50
CA GLU A 99 -0.07 -10.45 -4.58
C GLU A 99 1.08 -11.42 -4.28
N ASN A 100 2.33 -11.02 -4.56
CA ASN A 100 3.53 -11.82 -4.31
C ASN A 100 4.25 -11.44 -3.01
N GLY A 101 3.64 -10.60 -2.16
CA GLY A 101 4.23 -10.17 -0.88
C GLY A 101 5.47 -9.29 -1.03
N VAL A 102 5.67 -8.65 -2.18
CA VAL A 102 6.80 -7.77 -2.48
C VAL A 102 6.41 -6.32 -2.21
N ASP A 103 7.26 -5.58 -1.48
CA ASP A 103 7.10 -4.12 -1.31
C ASP A 103 7.52 -3.37 -2.59
N PRO A 104 6.58 -2.75 -3.33
CA PRO A 104 6.88 -2.08 -4.59
C PRO A 104 7.78 -0.84 -4.41
N GLU A 105 7.69 -0.14 -3.28
CA GLU A 105 8.54 1.02 -3.00
C GLU A 105 9.99 0.60 -2.78
N GLY A 106 10.21 -0.42 -1.95
CA GLY A 106 11.52 -1.03 -1.74
C GLY A 106 12.13 -1.55 -3.06
N ALA A 107 11.36 -2.32 -3.82
CA ALA A 107 11.82 -2.87 -5.10
C ALA A 107 12.24 -1.78 -6.10
N LEU A 108 11.46 -0.70 -6.22
CA LEU A 108 11.81 0.42 -7.10
C LEU A 108 13.06 1.16 -6.62
N ARG A 109 13.25 1.32 -5.31
CA ARG A 109 14.47 1.93 -4.74
C ARG A 109 15.71 1.08 -5.02
N ASP A 110 15.60 -0.24 -4.93
CA ASP A 110 16.70 -1.14 -5.28
C ASP A 110 17.07 -1.00 -6.76
N ALA A 111 16.07 -0.99 -7.65
CA ALA A 111 16.28 -0.78 -9.08
C ALA A 111 16.92 0.59 -9.39
N ALA A 112 16.48 1.65 -8.70
CA ALA A 112 17.06 2.98 -8.86
C ALA A 112 18.54 3.04 -8.45
N ARG A 113 18.95 2.28 -7.41
CA ARG A 113 20.36 2.16 -7.02
C ARG A 113 21.20 1.48 -8.10
N GLY A 114 20.67 0.45 -8.75
CA GLY A 114 21.31 -0.18 -9.91
C GLY A 114 21.51 0.82 -11.06
N LEU A 115 20.46 1.57 -11.41
CA LEU A 115 20.54 2.58 -12.46
C LEU A 115 21.59 3.67 -12.17
N MET A 116 21.71 4.11 -10.92
CA MET A 116 22.76 5.07 -10.53
C MET A 116 24.16 4.50 -10.72
N ALA A 117 24.38 3.22 -10.42
CA ALA A 117 25.66 2.56 -10.63
C ALA A 117 26.00 2.44 -12.12
N ASP A 118 25.01 2.09 -12.95
CA ASP A 118 25.17 1.99 -14.41
C ASP A 118 25.58 3.35 -15.02
N ILE A 119 24.91 4.43 -14.60
CA ILE A 119 25.23 5.80 -15.03
C ILE A 119 26.68 6.15 -14.67
N ALA A 120 27.08 5.90 -13.41
CA ALA A 120 28.44 6.22 -12.95
C ALA A 120 29.51 5.42 -13.72
N GLN A 121 29.24 4.15 -14.04
CA GLN A 121 30.13 3.33 -14.84
C GLN A 121 30.29 3.88 -16.26
N ILE A 122 29.19 4.26 -16.91
CA ILE A 122 29.21 4.85 -18.26
C ILE A 122 30.00 6.17 -18.25
N GLU A 123 29.77 7.05 -17.27
CA GLU A 123 30.51 8.31 -17.15
C GLU A 123 32.01 8.10 -16.97
N SER A 124 32.43 7.08 -16.21
CA SER A 124 33.84 6.76 -16.02
C SER A 124 34.53 6.22 -17.27
N ALA A 125 33.79 5.55 -18.16
CA ALA A 125 34.32 4.99 -19.40
C ALA A 125 34.45 6.02 -20.54
N VAL A 126 33.75 7.15 -20.43
CA VAL A 126 33.80 8.27 -21.39
C VAL A 126 34.95 9.24 -21.08
N ARG A 127 35.54 9.15 -19.88
CA ARG A 127 36.63 10.02 -19.40
C ARG A 127 38.00 9.40 -19.65
#